data_AF-A0A928U738-F1
#
_entry.id   AF-A0A928U738-F1
#
_cell.length_a   1.000
_cell.length_b   1.000
_cell.length_c   1.000
_cell.angle_alpha   90.00
_cell.angle_beta   90.00
_cell.angle_gamma   90.00
#
_symmetry.space_group_name_H-M   'P 1'
#
loop_
_entity.id
_entity.type
_entity.pdbx_description
1 polymer ?
#
loop_
_entity_poly.entity_id
_entity_poly.type
_entity_poly.pdbx_seq_one_letter_code
_entity_poly.pdbx_strand_id
1 'polypeptide(L)' 'MEYTLIKTDDHWFRQNINCQYACPVNTPAMNYIELIAEENFDASLNLNFMANLFPLFSEGFAPILRNRVQERSN' A
#
# COMPACT_ATOMS: atom_id res chain seq x y z
N MET A 1 -4.90 -31.79 7.18
CA MET A 1 -4.12 -30.97 6.23
C MET A 1 -2.82 -30.66 6.93
N GLU A 2 -1.73 -31.29 6.51
CA GLU A 2 -0.40 -31.10 7.11
C GLU A 2 0.30 -29.97 6.36
N TYR A 3 0.78 -28.94 7.07
CA TYR A 3 1.50 -27.83 6.46
C TYR A 3 2.94 -27.84 6.97
N THR A 4 3.89 -27.69 6.04
CA THR A 4 5.30 -27.49 6.37
C THR A 4 5.58 -26.00 6.40
N LEU A 5 5.98 -25.47 7.56
CA LEU A 5 6.47 -24.09 7.66
C LEU A 5 7.95 -24.06 7.26
N ILE A 6 8.22 -23.46 6.11
CA ILE A 6 9.59 -23.18 5.67
C ILE A 6 9.97 -21.83 6.29
N LYS A 7 10.90 -21.86 7.25
CA LYS A 7 11.46 -20.63 7.83
C LYS A 7 12.65 -20.19 6.99
N THR A 8 12.56 -18.97 6.47
CA THR A 8 13.58 -18.35 5.61
C THR A 8 14.03 -17.03 6.26
N ASP A 9 15.17 -16.50 5.85
CA ASP A 9 15.77 -15.31 6.45
C ASP A 9 14.99 -14.04 6.08
N ASP A 10 14.38 -13.40 7.09
CA ASP A 10 13.64 -12.15 6.94
C ASP A 10 14.48 -11.03 6.32
N HIS A 11 15.80 -11.04 6.52
CA HIS A 11 16.70 -10.05 5.94
C HIS A 11 16.73 -10.14 4.41
N TRP A 12 16.71 -11.36 3.86
CA TRP A 12 16.65 -11.56 2.42
C TRP A 12 15.39 -10.95 1.81
N PHE A 13 14.22 -11.14 2.42
CA PHE A 13 12.95 -10.60 1.90
C PHE A 13 12.94 -9.07 1.87
N ARG A 14 13.42 -8.42 2.93
CA ARG A 14 13.47 -6.95 3.01
C ARG A 14 14.39 -6.33 1.96
N GLN A 15 15.43 -7.05 1.53
CA GLN A 15 16.37 -6.55 0.52
C GLN A 15 15.94 -6.85 -0.90
N ASN A 16 15.22 -7.95 -1.13
CA ASN A 16 15.01 -8.49 -2.48
C ASN A 16 13.56 -8.41 -2.95
N ILE A 17 12.59 -8.22 -2.05
CA ILE A 17 11.18 -8.11 -2.40
C ILE A 17 10.73 -6.66 -2.23
N ASN A 18 10.27 -6.05 -3.33
CA ASN A 18 9.72 -4.70 -3.28
C ASN A 18 8.29 -4.69 -2.71
N CYS A 19 7.80 -3.50 -2.34
CA CYS A 19 6.48 -3.34 -1.72
C CYS A 19 5.32 -3.85 -2.59
N GLN A 20 5.42 -3.75 -3.92
CA GLN A 20 4.38 -4.22 -4.83
C GLN A 20 4.31 -5.75 -4.84
N TYR A 21 5.44 -6.45 -4.98
CA TYR A 21 5.49 -7.91 -4.94
C TYR A 21 5.19 -8.48 -3.55
N ALA A 22 5.44 -7.71 -2.49
CA ALA A 22 5.04 -8.08 -1.15
C ALA A 22 3.51 -8.00 -0.95
N CYS A 23 2.80 -7.20 -1.76
CA CYS A 23 1.37 -7.01 -1.64
C CYS A 23 0.61 -8.21 -2.24
N PRO A 24 -0.28 -8.89 -1.48
CA PRO A 24 -1.04 -10.04 -1.97
C PRO A 24 -1.91 -9.75 -3.19
N VAL A 25 -2.36 -8.50 -3.33
CA VAL A 25 -3.20 -8.02 -4.43
C VAL A 25 -2.41 -7.19 -5.45
N ASN A 26 -1.08 -7.20 -5.36
CA ASN A 26 -0.15 -6.56 -6.29
C ASN A 26 -0.44 -5.06 -6.53
N THR A 27 -0.90 -4.35 -5.50
CA THR A 27 -1.15 -2.90 -5.56
C THR A 27 0.11 -2.17 -6.04
N PRO A 28 0.00 -1.20 -6.98
CA PRO A 28 1.12 -0.40 -7.41
C PRO A 28 1.53 0.59 -6.31
N ALA A 29 2.24 0.08 -5.29
CA ALA A 29 2.52 0.79 -4.04
C ALA A 29 3.26 2.11 -4.25
N MET A 30 4.23 2.16 -5.17
CA MET A 30 4.97 3.40 -5.45
C MET A 30 4.07 4.47 -6.09
N ASN A 31 3.31 4.14 -7.14
CA ASN A 31 2.37 5.09 -7.74
C ASN A 31 1.30 5.57 -6.75
N TYR A 32 0.82 4.68 -5.88
CA TYR A 32 -0.12 5.06 -4.81
C TYR A 32 0.47 6.14 -3.89
N ILE A 33 1.72 5.95 -3.43
CA ILE A 33 2.43 6.89 -2.56
C ILE A 33 2.72 8.21 -3.29
N GLU A 34 3.12 8.15 -4.57
CA GLU A 34 3.36 9.34 -5.40
C GLU A 34 2.11 10.20 -5.52
N LEU A 35 0.96 9.59 -5.84
CA LEU A 35 -0.31 10.31 -5.94
C LEU A 35 -0.75 10.94 -4.61
N ILE A 36 -0.41 10.33 -3.46
CA ILE A 36 -0.63 10.93 -2.14
C ILE A 36 0.30 12.12 -1.91
N ALA A 37 1.57 12.01 -2.32
CA ALA A 37 2.54 13.09 -2.19
C ALA A 37 2.16 14.31 -3.05
N GLU A 38 1.49 14.08 -4.18
CA GLU A 38 0.91 15.11 -5.05
C GLU A 38 -0.46 15.64 -4.57
N GLU A 39 -0.95 15.21 -3.41
CA GLU A 39 -2.29 15.53 -2.88
C GLU A 39 -3.44 15.07 -3.80
N ASN A 40 -3.17 14.18 -4.77
CA ASN A 40 -4.16 13.61 -5.69
C ASN A 40 -4.84 12.37 -5.08
N PHE A 41 -5.58 12.59 -4.00
CA PHE A 41 -6.22 11.52 -3.23
C PHE A 41 -7.28 10.73 -4.02
N ASP A 42 -7.94 11.36 -4.99
CA ASP A 42 -8.99 10.70 -5.77
C ASP A 42 -8.39 9.70 -6.76
N ALA A 43 -7.25 10.04 -7.37
CA ALA A 43 -6.51 9.12 -8.23
C ALA A 43 -5.85 7.99 -7.41
N SER A 44 -5.24 8.31 -6.26
CA SER A 44 -4.61 7.28 -5.41
C SER A 44 -5.64 6.26 -4.91
N LEU A 45 -6.83 6.72 -4.54
CA LEU A 45 -7.91 5.87 -4.10
C LEU A 45 -8.44 4.99 -5.24
N ASN A 46 -8.66 5.55 -6.44
CA ASN A 46 -9.06 4.77 -7.61
C ASN A 46 -8.05 3.68 -7.96
N LEU A 47 -6.75 4.00 -7.94
CA LEU A 47 -5.69 3.05 -8.22
C LEU A 47 -5.67 1.89 -7.22
N ASN A 48 -5.92 2.17 -5.94
CA ASN A 48 -6.06 1.14 -4.92
C ASN A 48 -7.33 0.29 -5.11
N PHE A 49 -8.47 0.90 -5.45
CA PHE A 49 -9.72 0.17 -5.77
C PHE A 49 -9.57 -0.78 -6.97
N MET A 50 -8.75 -0.43 -7.96
CA MET A 50 -8.48 -1.31 -9.11
C MET A 50 -7.72 -2.58 -8.72
N ALA A 51 -6.82 -2.49 -7.73
CA ALA A 51 -6.02 -3.62 -7.28
C ALA A 51 -6.70 -4.40 -6.15
N ASN A 52 -7.46 -3.73 -5.28
CA ASN A 52 -7.96 -4.27 -4.03
C ASN A 52 -9.48 -4.10 -3.90
N LEU A 53 -10.19 -5.22 -3.70
CA LEU A 53 -11.63 -5.26 -3.46
C LEU A 53 -12.05 -4.62 -2.12
N PHE A 54 -11.14 -4.57 -1.13
CA PHE A 54 -11.37 -3.98 0.19
C PHE A 54 -10.33 -2.90 0.55
N PRO A 55 -10.25 -1.81 -0.23
CA PRO A 55 -9.18 -0.84 -0.11
C PRO A 55 -9.23 -0.06 1.20
N LEU A 56 -10.42 0.19 1.75
CA LEU A 56 -10.58 0.91 3.03
C LEU A 56 -10.20 0.05 4.24
N PHE A 57 -10.32 -1.28 4.16
CA PHE A 57 -9.93 -2.19 5.25
C PHE A 57 -8.44 -2.46 5.28
N SER A 58 -7.79 -2.55 4.12
CA SER A 58 -6.35 -2.77 4.03
C SER A 58 -5.53 -1.51 4.26
N GLU A 59 -6.02 -0.34 3.84
CA GLU A 59 -5.25 0.91 3.88
C GLU A 59 -5.67 1.86 5.00
N GLY A 60 -6.86 1.71 5.62
CA GLY A 60 -7.27 2.45 6.83
C GLY A 60 -7.24 3.99 6.81
N PHE A 61 -6.77 4.65 5.74
CA PHE A 61 -6.21 6.00 5.88
C PHE A 61 -6.53 6.97 4.74
N ALA A 62 -7.18 6.60 3.62
CA ALA A 62 -7.37 7.57 2.52
C ALA A 62 -8.07 8.91 2.95
N PRO A 63 -9.13 8.90 3.76
CA PRO A 63 -9.71 10.15 4.31
C PRO A 63 -8.83 10.82 5.38
N ILE A 64 -8.05 10.04 6.15
CA ILE A 64 -7.15 10.53 7.21
C ILE A 64 -5.91 11.20 6.59
N LEU A 65 -5.40 10.67 5.47
CA LEU A 65 -4.28 11.24 4.71
C LEU A 65 -4.66 12.59 4.13
N ARG A 66 -5.90 12.76 3.64
CA ARG A 66 -6.39 14.06 3.17
C ARG A 66 -6.26 15.11 4.28
N ASN A 67 -6.71 14.81 5.50
CA ASN A 67 -6.58 15.76 6.61
C ASN A 67 -5.13 15.97 7.06
N ARG A 68 -4.30 14.92 7.17
CA ARG A 68 -2.91 15.04 7.64
C ARG A 68 -1.95 15.70 6.65
N VAL A 69 -2.20 15.60 5.35
CA VAL A 69 -1.38 16.29 4.35
C VAL A 69 -1.79 17.76 4.27
N GLN A 70 -3.09 18.09 4.32
CA GLN A 70 -3.57 19.47 4.41
C GLN A 70 -3.06 20.22 5.66
N GLU A 71 -2.93 19.51 6.79
CA GLU A 71 -2.34 20.04 8.02
C GLU A 71 -0.83 20.29 7.92
N ARG A 72 -0.12 19.66 6.96
CA ARG A 72 1.32 19.88 6.72
C ARG A 72 1.62 20.99 5.73
N SER A 73 0.64 21.42 4.92
CA SER A 73 0.78 22.48 3.93
C SER A 73 0.35 23.88 4.43
N ASN A 74 -0.03 24.00 5.71
CA ASN A 74 -0.20 25.27 6.45
C ASN A 74 0.93 25.47 7.46
#